data_AF-A0ABD0RAN1-F1
#
_entry.id   AF-A0ABD0RAN1-F1
#
_cell.length_a   1.000
_cell.length_b   1.000
_cell.length_c   1.000
_cell.angle_alpha   90.00
_cell.angle_beta   90.00
_cell.angle_gamma   90.00
#
_symmetry.space_group_name_H-M   'P 1'
#
loop_
_entity.id
_entity.type
_entity.pdbx_description
1 polymer ?
#
loop_
_entity_poly.entity_id
_entity_poly.type
_entity_poly.pdbx_seq_one_letter_code
_entity_poly.pdbx_strand_id
1 'polypeptide(L)' 'RCAGRVEVLHRGQWGTVCGGDWDLADAAVVCRELDCGEPVDAYSVDRFGTGEVWMSTVLCTGSESTLKKC' A
#
# COMPACT_ATOMS: atom_id res chain seq x y z
N ARG A 1 -13.54 -5.18 -8.58
CA ARG A 1 -13.58 -4.87 -7.12
C ARG A 1 -12.13 -4.69 -6.70
N CYS A 2 -11.67 -3.44 -6.56
CA CYS A 2 -10.26 -3.08 -6.34
C CYS A 2 -10.19 -1.94 -5.31
N ALA A 3 -10.66 -2.22 -4.10
CA ALA A 3 -10.68 -1.25 -3.00
C ALA A 3 -10.59 -2.01 -1.68
N GLY A 4 -9.76 -1.50 -0.78
CA GLY A 4 -9.55 -2.12 0.53
C GLY A 4 -8.29 -1.61 1.21
N ARG A 5 -8.02 -2.17 2.39
CA ARG A 5 -6.76 -1.97 3.09
C ARG A 5 -5.63 -2.66 2.36
N VAL A 6 -4.49 -1.98 2.24
CA VAL A 6 -3.26 -2.57 1.75
C VAL A 6 -2.58 -3.32 2.90
N GLU A 7 -2.32 -4.60 2.70
CA GLU A 7 -1.55 -5.44 3.62
C GLU A 7 -0.39 -6.08 2.86
N VAL A 8 0.72 -6.31 3.56
CA VAL A 8 1.94 -6.85 2.97
C VAL A 8 2.29 -8.16 3.66
N LEU A 9 2.55 -9.21 2.86
CA LEU A 9 3.06 -10.49 3.37
C LEU A 9 4.57 -10.41 3.52
N HIS A 10 5.06 -10.51 4.76
CA HIS A 10 6.48 -10.57 5.08
C HIS A 10 6.74 -11.74 6.04
N ARG A 11 7.71 -12.61 5.70
CA ARG A 11 8.09 -13.79 6.51
C ARG A 11 6.90 -14.68 6.93
N GLY A 12 5.90 -14.83 6.04
CA GLY A 12 4.72 -15.67 6.29
C GLY A 12 3.64 -15.02 7.16
N GLN A 13 3.79 -13.73 7.51
CA GLN A 13 2.82 -12.97 8.30
C GLN A 13 2.33 -11.75 7.53
N TRP A 14 1.03 -11.48 7.60
CA TRP A 14 0.43 -10.27 7.07
C TRP A 14 0.59 -9.14 8.07
N GLY A 15 0.84 -7.94 7.56
CA GLY A 15 0.91 -6.73 8.36
C GLY A 15 0.57 -5.51 7.54
N THR A 16 0.45 -4.37 8.23
CA THR A 16 -0.10 -3.14 7.67
C THR A 16 0.98 -2.24 7.09
N VAL A 17 0.55 -1.32 6.23
CA VAL A 17 1.34 -0.18 5.78
C VAL A 17 0.93 1.06 6.59
N CYS A 18 1.89 1.86 7.02
CA CYS A 18 1.63 3.13 7.70
C CYS A 18 1.00 4.13 6.73
N GLY A 19 -0.05 4.81 7.16
CA GLY A 19 -0.77 5.80 6.35
C GLY A 19 -0.12 7.17 6.27
N GLY A 20 0.89 7.48 7.08
CA GLY A 20 1.38 8.85 7.29
C GLY A 20 1.81 9.58 6.01
N ASP A 21 2.49 8.86 5.11
CA ASP A 21 2.96 9.39 3.82
C ASP A 21 2.20 8.78 2.62
N TRP A 22 1.15 8.01 2.87
CA TRP A 22 0.45 7.25 1.84
C TRP A 22 -0.28 8.17 0.85
N ASP A 23 0.03 8.04 -0.44
CA ASP A 23 -0.55 8.87 -1.49
C ASP A 23 -1.04 8.10 -2.74
N LEU A 24 -1.43 8.85 -3.77
CA LEU A 24 -1.88 8.27 -5.05
C LEU A 24 -0.77 7.56 -5.82
N ALA A 25 0.50 7.97 -5.67
CA ALA A 25 1.61 7.28 -6.32
C ALA A 25 1.82 5.90 -5.70
N ASP A 26 1.71 5.78 -4.37
CA ASP A 26 1.75 4.48 -3.69
C ASP A 26 0.56 3.60 -4.10
N ALA A 27 -0.64 4.18 -4.13
CA ALA A 27 -1.84 3.47 -4.57
C ALA A 27 -1.73 3.01 -6.04
N ALA A 28 -1.06 3.77 -6.91
CA ALA A 28 -0.84 3.41 -8.31
C ALA A 28 0.07 2.19 -8.44
N VAL A 29 1.12 2.11 -7.64
CA VAL A 29 1.99 0.92 -7.59
C VAL A 29 1.18 -0.32 -7.16
N VAL A 30 0.35 -0.21 -6.11
CA VAL A 30 -0.48 -1.34 -5.66
C VAL A 30 -1.53 -1.74 -6.70
N CYS A 31 -2.24 -0.77 -7.28
CA CYS A 31 -3.29 -1.08 -8.26
C CYS A 31 -2.67 -1.72 -9.50
N ARG A 32 -1.48 -1.29 -9.94
CA ARG A 32 -0.75 -1.96 -11.01
C ARG A 32 -0.28 -3.37 -10.61
N GLU A 33 0.28 -3.53 -9.42
CA GLU A 33 0.76 -4.85 -8.93
C GLU A 33 -0.38 -5.87 -8.84
N LEU A 34 -1.60 -5.42 -8.54
CA LEU A 34 -2.81 -6.25 -8.42
C LEU A 34 -3.68 -6.31 -9.68
N ASP A 35 -3.22 -5.74 -10.81
CA ASP A 35 -3.96 -5.67 -12.08
C ASP A 35 -5.35 -5.01 -11.96
N CYS A 36 -5.40 -3.90 -11.22
CA CYS A 36 -6.59 -3.14 -10.87
C CYS A 36 -6.73 -1.80 -11.64
N GLY A 37 -5.75 -1.46 -12.49
CA GLY A 37 -5.73 -0.21 -13.26
C GLY A 37 -5.24 1.00 -12.45
N GLU A 38 -5.73 2.19 -12.79
CA GLU A 38 -5.35 3.43 -12.10
C GLU A 38 -6.18 3.62 -10.81
N PRO A 39 -5.56 4.10 -9.71
CA PRO A 39 -6.27 4.36 -8.47
C PRO A 39 -7.21 5.56 -8.63
N VAL A 40 -8.38 5.47 -7.99
CA VAL A 40 -9.34 6.58 -7.95
C VAL A 40 -9.13 7.45 -6.70
N ASP A 41 -8.68 6.84 -5.61
CA ASP A 41 -8.51 7.50 -4.32
C ASP A 41 -7.41 6.80 -3.49
N ALA A 42 -6.80 7.53 -2.56
CA ALA A 42 -5.78 7.04 -1.64
C ALA A 42 -6.08 7.54 -0.23
N TYR A 43 -6.69 6.67 0.58
CA TYR A 43 -7.02 7.01 1.96
C TYR A 43 -5.87 6.64 2.90
N SER A 44 -5.20 7.64 3.45
CA SER A 44 -4.39 7.48 4.66
C SER A 44 -5.33 7.37 5.85
N VAL A 45 -5.43 6.18 6.43
CA VAL A 45 -6.14 6.01 7.70
C VAL A 45 -5.23 5.36 8.70
N ASP A 46 -4.62 6.18 9.54
CA ASP A 46 -3.78 5.81 10.69
C ASP A 46 -4.54 5.01 11.77
N ARG A 47 -5.80 4.64 11.49
CA ARG A 47 -6.79 4.20 12.47
C ARG A 47 -7.48 2.88 12.18
N PHE A 48 -7.02 2.11 11.21
CA PHE A 48 -7.59 0.79 11.00
C PHE A 48 -6.53 -0.30 10.89
N GLY A 49 -6.59 -1.24 11.83
CA GLY A 49 -5.75 -2.44 11.87
C GLY A 49 -5.09 -2.59 13.23
N THR A 50 -5.19 -3.78 13.81
CA THR A 50 -4.34 -4.24 14.91
C THR A 50 -3.35 -5.22 14.29
N GLY A 51 -2.05 -4.96 14.35
CA GLY A 51 -1.06 -5.82 13.70
C GLY A 51 0.31 -5.16 13.58
N GLU A 52 1.27 -5.92 13.07
CA GLU A 52 2.63 -5.45 12.84
C GLU A 52 2.68 -4.53 11.61
N VAL A 53 3.36 -3.40 11.73
CA VAL A 53 3.59 -2.47 10.61
C VAL A 53 4.84 -2.94 9.87
N TRP A 54 4.66 -3.52 8.68
CA TRP A 54 5.81 -3.98 7.88
C TRP A 54 6.45 -2.87 7.06
N MET A 55 5.72 -1.81 6.76
CA MET A 55 6.20 -0.68 5.97
C MET A 55 5.72 0.63 6.61
N SER A 56 6.65 1.42 7.14
CA SER A 56 6.34 2.67 7.86
C SER A 56 6.43 3.93 7.01
N THR A 57 7.27 3.90 5.97
CA THR A 57 7.52 5.02 5.07
C THR A 57 7.52 4.45 3.66
N VAL A 58 6.44 4.70 2.93
CA VAL A 58 6.28 4.31 1.54
C VAL A 58 6.27 5.61 0.75
N LEU A 59 7.22 5.73 -0.17
CA LEU A 59 7.41 6.94 -0.98
C LEU A 59 7.67 6.51 -2.42
N CYS A 60 6.64 5.98 -3.06
CA CYS A 60 6.73 5.53 -4.45
C CYS A 60 6.84 6.72 -5.41
N THR A 61 7.56 6.54 -6.51
CA THR A 61 7.50 7.42 -7.69
C THR A 61 6.28 7.13 -8.56
N GLY A 62 5.63 5.97 -8.36
CA GLY A 62 4.51 5.49 -9.17
C GLY A 62 4.93 4.54 -10.29
N SER A 63 6.23 4.32 -10.49
CA SER A 63 6.81 3.50 -11.56
C SER A 63 7.33 2.13 -11.10
N GLU A 64 7.32 1.89 -9.80
CA GLU A 64 7.85 0.68 -9.17
C GLU A 64 7.02 -0.56 -9.53
N SER A 65 7.69 -1.69 -9.76
CA SER A 65 6.98 -2.94 -10.12
C SER A 65 6.17 -3.54 -8.97
N THR A 66 6.52 -3.21 -7.72
CA THR A 66 5.85 -3.72 -6.52
C THR A 66 5.96 -2.69 -5.41
N LEU A 67 5.02 -2.68 -4.46
CA LEU A 67 5.02 -1.75 -3.33
C LEU A 67 6.31 -1.83 -2.50
N LYS A 68 6.90 -3.03 -2.35
CA LYS A 68 8.15 -3.28 -1.62
C LYS A 68 9.43 -2.69 -2.25
N LYS A 69 9.32 -2.12 -3.45
CA LYS A 69 10.45 -1.50 -4.18
C LYS A 69 10.39 0.02 -4.16
N CYS A 70 9.33 0.56 -3.57
CA CYS A 70 9.41 1.83 -2.89
C CYS A 70 10.22 1.57 -1.59
#